data_AF-A0A934E604-F1
#
_entry.id   AF-A0A934E604-F1
#
_cell.length_a   1.000
_cell.length_b   1.000
_cell.length_c   1.000
_cell.angle_alpha   90.00
_cell.angle_beta   90.00
_cell.angle_gamma   90.00
#
_symmetry.space_group_name_H-M   'P 1'
#
loop_
_entity.id
_entity.type
_entity.pdbx_description
1 polymer ?
#
loop_
_entity_poly.entity_id
_entity_poly.type
_entity_poly.pdbx_seq_one_letter_code
_entity_poly.pdbx_strand_id
1 'polypeptide(L)' 'MIEIKHADDAVSRNLRYFSERLPGVEAIQLVHQLRHEQTNQNISVLSASRWLGELST' A
#
# COMPACT_ATOMS: atom_id res chain seq x y z
N MET A 1 5.54 -3.17 6.23
CA MET A 1 4.17 -3.07 6.78
C MET A 1 3.19 -2.98 5.62
N ILE A 2 2.10 -3.75 5.69
CA ILE A 2 1.13 -3.87 4.60
C ILE A 2 -0.28 -3.61 5.14
N GLU A 3 -1.03 -2.74 4.49
CA GLU A 3 -2.47 -2.55 4.73
C GLU A 3 -3.26 -2.87 3.44
N ILE A 4 -4.45 -3.45 3.56
CA ILE A 4 -5.27 -3.87 2.42
C ILE A 4 -6.59 -3.08 2.42
N LYS A 5 -6.97 -2.51 1.27
CA LYS A 5 -8.25 -1.84 1.03
C LYS A 5 -8.99 -2.43 -0.16
N HIS A 6 -10.31 -2.28 -0.16
CA HIS A 6 -11.16 -2.78 -1.24
C HIS A 6 -11.12 -1.89 -2.51
N ALA A 7 -11.36 -0.58 -2.39
CA ALA A 7 -11.44 0.31 -3.57
C ALA A 7 -10.84 1.72 -3.39
N ASP A 8 -10.69 2.19 -2.15
CA ASP A 8 -10.15 3.52 -1.86
C ASP A 8 -8.62 3.54 -2.04
N ASP A 9 -8.13 4.40 -2.93
CA ASP A 9 -6.71 4.59 -3.24
C ASP A 9 -6.05 5.69 -2.40
N ALA A 10 -6.83 6.42 -1.59
CA ALA A 10 -6.28 7.33 -0.61
C ALA A 10 -5.48 6.55 0.42
N VAL A 11 -4.31 7.07 0.77
CA VAL A 11 -3.47 6.48 1.82
C VAL A 11 -4.23 6.47 3.15
N SER A 12 -4.29 5.30 3.79
CA SER A 12 -4.85 5.14 5.13
C SER A 12 -4.15 6.04 6.14
N ARG A 13 -4.93 6.70 6.99
CA ARG A 13 -4.38 7.55 8.08
C ARG A 13 -3.50 6.74 9.03
N ASN A 14 -3.86 5.49 9.29
CA ASN A 14 -3.09 4.62 10.16
C ASN A 14 -1.76 4.27 9.52
N LEU A 15 -1.78 3.86 8.25
CA LEU A 15 -0.55 3.56 7.51
C LEU A 15 0.40 4.77 7.46
N ARG A 16 -0.13 5.98 7.22
CA ARG A 16 0.66 7.22 7.29
C ARG A 16 1.23 7.47 8.69
N TYR A 17 0.41 7.35 9.72
CA TYR A 17 0.84 7.58 11.11
C TYR A 17 2.02 6.69 11.51
N PHE A 18 2.00 5.42 11.10
CA PHE A 18 3.05 4.45 11.41
C PHE A 18 4.26 4.56 10.47
N SER A 19 4.09 4.89 9.18
CA SER A 19 5.21 5.09 8.26
C SER A 19 6.09 6.27 8.66
N GLU A 20 5.51 7.30 9.28
CA GLU A 20 6.25 8.45 9.83
C GLU A 20 7.03 8.10 11.10
N ARG A 21 6.54 7.15 11.91
CA ARG A 21 7.13 6.78 13.21
C ARG A 21 8.14 5.64 13.15
N LEU A 22 8.09 4.85 12.09
CA LEU A 22 8.97 3.71 11.88
C LEU A 22 9.81 3.96 10.61
N PRO A 23 10.75 4.93 10.65
CA PRO A 23 11.61 5.20 9.51
C PRO A 23 12.45 3.96 9.17
N GLY A 24 12.47 3.60 7.89
CA GLY A 24 13.17 2.40 7.40
C GLY A 24 12.29 1.16 7.25
N VAL A 25 11.02 1.20 7.69
CA VAL A 25 10.05 0.15 7.37
C VAL A 25 9.32 0.52 6.09
N GLU A 26 9.37 -0.36 5.09
CA GLU A 26 8.60 -0.19 3.86
C GLU A 26 7.10 -0.22 4.17
N ALA A 27 6.35 0.77 3.69
CA ALA A 27 4.90 0.89 3.87
C ALA A 27 4.17 0.70 2.54
N ILE A 28 3.34 -0.33 2.46
CA ILE A 28 2.59 -0.69 1.25
C ILE A 28 1.09 -0.70 1.58
N GLN A 29 0.31 -0.04 0.74
CA GLN A 29 -1.15 -0.16 0.71
C GLN A 29 -1.55 -0.96 -0.53
N LEU A 30 -2.14 -2.14 -0.33
CA LEU A 30 -2.68 -2.95 -1.41
C LEU A 30 -4.15 -2.60 -1.60
N VAL A 31 -4.56 -2.32 -2.84
CA VAL A 31 -5.95 -1.97 -3.17
C VAL A 31 -6.48 -2.92 -4.24
N HIS A 32 -7.64 -3.55 -4.01
CA HIS A 32 -8.21 -4.51 -4.96
C HIS A 32 -8.66 -3.86 -6.28
N GLN A 33 -9.39 -2.75 -6.21
CA GLN A 33 -9.89 -2.03 -7.39
C GLN A 33 -9.04 -0.80 -7.74
N LEU A 34 -7.73 -0.95 -7.72
CA LEU A 34 -6.82 0.15 -8.02
C LEU A 34 -6.79 0.44 -9.53
N ARG A 35 -7.00 1.70 -9.91
CA ARG A 35 -6.92 2.13 -11.31
C ARG A 35 -5.49 2.42 -11.74
N HIS A 36 -4.74 3.11 -10.89
CA HIS A 36 -3.35 3.45 -11.13
C HIS A 36 -2.56 3.26 -9.83
N GLU A 37 -1.42 2.58 -9.95
CA GLU A 37 -0.45 2.52 -8.86
C GLU A 37 0.18 3.88 -8.65
N GLN A 38 0.45 4.22 -7.39
CA GLN A 38 0.98 5.51 -7.03
C GLN A 38 1.84 5.42 -5.78
N THR A 39 2.85 6.28 -5.71
CA THR A 39 3.65 6.44 -4.51
C THR A 39 3.33 7.79 -3.91
N ASN A 40 2.87 7.80 -2.66
CA ASN A 40 2.61 9.01 -1.90
C ASN A 40 3.61 9.08 -0.74
N GLN A 41 4.54 10.03 -0.80
CA GLN A 41 5.65 10.16 0.14
C GLN A 41 6.49 8.87 0.20
N ASN A 42 6.38 8.09 1.29
CA ASN A 42 7.07 6.83 1.51
C ASN A 42 6.13 5.60 1.48
N ILE A 43 4.89 5.79 0.99
CA ILE A 43 3.87 4.75 0.93
C ILE A 43 3.58 4.39 -0.52
N SER A 44 3.80 3.13 -0.87
CA SER A 44 3.44 2.57 -2.17
C SER A 44 2.00 2.09 -2.14
N VAL A 45 1.14 2.62 -3.01
CA VAL A 45 -0.22 2.15 -3.22
C VAL A 45 -0.24 1.28 -4.46
N LEU A 46 -0.39 -0.03 -4.28
CA LEU A 46 -0.21 -1.06 -5.32
C LEU A 46 -1.49 -1.87 -5.52
N SER A 47 -1.63 -2.48 -6.70
CA SER A 47 -2.72 -3.41 -6.97
C SER A 47 -2.56 -4.68 -6.13
N ALA A 48 -3.58 -5.04 -5.35
CA ALA A 48 -3.54 -6.22 -4.49
C ALA A 48 -3.40 -7.52 -5.31
N SER A 49 -4.11 -7.64 -6.43
CA SER A 49 -4.07 -8.83 -7.28
C SER A 49 -2.71 -9.02 -7.95
N ARG A 50 -2.10 -7.91 -8.40
CA ARG A 50 -0.76 -7.93 -9.00
C ARG A 50 0.30 -8.33 -7.97
N TRP A 51 0.32 -7.63 -6.83
CA TRP A 51 1.32 -7.85 -5.78
C TRP A 51 1.25 -9.28 -5.21
N LEU A 52 0.04 -9.81 -4.96
CA LEU A 52 -0.13 -11.18 -4.51
C LEU A 52 0.26 -12.21 -5.59
N GLY A 53 0.03 -11.91 -6.86
CA GLY A 53 0.46 -12.77 -7.97
C GLY A 53 1.98 -12.95 -8.03
N GLU A 54 2.74 -11.90 -7.69
CA GLU A 54 4.20 -11.93 -7.65
C GLU A 54 4.75 -12.81 -6.49
N LEU A 55 3.96 -13.03 -5.43
CA LEU A 55 4.36 -13.87 -4.29
C LEU A 55 4.10 -15.36 -4.49
N SER A 56 3.27 -15.75 -5.46
CA SER A 56 2.90 -17.15 -5.68
C SER A 56 3.96 -17.94 -6.45
N THR A 57 5.21 -17.47 -6.44
CA THR A 57 6.32 -18.01 -7.24
C THR A 57 7.20 -18.95 -6.43
#